data_AF-A0A8S3BXQ6-F1
#
_entry.id   AF-A0A8S3BXQ6-F1
#
_cell.length_a   1.000
_cell.length_b   1.000
_cell.length_c   1.000
_cell.angle_alpha   90.00
_cell.angle_beta   90.00
_cell.angle_gamma   90.00
#
_symmetry.space_group_name_H-M   'P 1'
#
loop_
_entity.id
_entity.type
_entity.pdbx_description
1 polymer ?
#
loop_
_entity_poly.entity_id
_entity_poly.type
_entity_poly.pdbx_seq_one_letter_code
_entity_poly.pdbx_strand_id
1 'polypeptide(L)' 'QYNYELIAALVTDTINTTLDATANWWGSDVGQAIQNRILDFKKRSDHAYVKWNPFLACRELTCAQIQLPIQTILQMNRPL' A
#
# COMPACT_ATOMS: atom_id res chain seq x y z
N GLN A 1 2.84 -7.71 23.93
CA GLN A 1 1.91 -6.74 23.33
C GLN A 1 2.40 -6.49 21.91
N TYR A 2 1.61 -6.80 20.88
CA TYR A 2 2.03 -6.60 19.50
C TYR A 2 1.56 -5.22 19.02
N ASN A 3 2.46 -4.40 18.50
CA ASN A 3 2.13 -3.09 17.92
C ASN A 3 1.88 -3.28 16.41
N TYR A 4 0.62 -3.30 16.01
CA TYR A 4 0.23 -3.42 14.61
C TYR A 4 -0.22 -2.05 14.08
N GLU A 5 0.28 -1.68 12.89
CA GLU A 5 -0.09 -0.42 12.21
C GLU A 5 -1.40 -0.53 11.42
N LEU A 6 -1.77 -1.74 11.00
CA LEU A 6 -3.02 -2.06 10.31
C LEU A 6 -3.54 -3.42 10.79
N ILE A 7 -4.82 -3.47 11.15
CA ILE A 7 -5.54 -4.71 11.47
C ILE A 7 -6.74 -4.78 10.55
N ALA A 8 -6.82 -5.84 9.75
CA ALA A 8 -7.95 -6.11 8.87
C ALA A 8 -8.54 -7.48 9.25
N ALA A 9 -9.85 -7.54 9.44
CA ALA A 9 -10.58 -8.78 9.65
C ALA A 9 -11.34 -9.14 8.39
N LEU A 10 -11.27 -10.40 7.98
CA LEU A 10 -12.02 -10.94 6.86
C LEU A 10 -13.10 -11.87 7.44
N VAL A 11 -14.36 -11.61 7.10
CA VAL A 11 -15.45 -12.56 7.35
C VAL A 11 -15.59 -13.39 6.09
N THR A 12 -15.34 -14.69 6.19
CA THR A 12 -15.32 -15.59 5.05
C THR A 12 -15.68 -17.00 5.47
N ASP A 13 -16.43 -17.69 4.61
CA ASP A 13 -16.76 -19.12 4.66
C ASP A 13 -15.68 -19.99 3.99
N THR A 14 -14.54 -19.42 3.59
CA THR A 14 -13.47 -20.13 2.88
C THR A 14 -12.09 -19.92 3.51
N ILE A 15 -11.24 -20.94 3.42
CA ILE A 15 -9.90 -21.01 4.03
C ILE A 15 -8.79 -20.34 3.21
N ASN A 16 -9.09 -19.81 2.02
CA ASN A 16 -8.11 -19.25 1.07
C ASN A 16 -8.39 -17.78 0.72
N THR A 17 -8.74 -16.98 1.72
CA THR A 17 -9.01 -15.57 1.49
C THR A 17 -7.70 -14.80 1.35
N THR A 18 -7.64 -13.93 0.34
CA THR A 18 -6.54 -13.00 0.14
C THR A 18 -7.04 -11.59 0.41
N LEU A 19 -6.39 -10.87 1.31
CA LEU A 19 -6.56 -9.44 1.49
C LEU A 19 -5.80 -8.72 0.37
N ASP A 20 -6.51 -7.99 -0.49
CA ASP A 20 -5.87 -7.05 -1.40
C ASP A 20 -5.55 -5.76 -0.64
N ALA A 21 -4.26 -5.51 -0.45
CA ALA A 21 -3.70 -4.32 0.18
C ALA A 21 -2.70 -3.64 -0.76
N THR A 22 -2.89 -3.81 -2.07
CA THR A 22 -2.16 -3.07 -3.09
C THR A 22 -2.53 -1.59 -3.03
N ALA A 23 -1.66 -0.74 -3.57
CA ALA A 23 -1.83 0.72 -3.55
C ALA A 23 -1.93 1.36 -2.15
N ASN A 24 -1.48 0.66 -1.10
CA ASN A 24 -1.27 1.24 0.21
C ASN A 24 0.12 1.89 0.32
N TRP A 25 0.19 3.00 1.07
CA TRP A 25 1.45 3.52 1.58
C TRP A 25 1.77 2.84 2.92
N TRP A 26 2.84 2.07 2.95
CA TRP A 26 3.24 1.31 4.12
C TRP A 26 4.23 2.08 5.01
N GLY A 27 4.49 3.37 4.78
CA GLY A 27 5.52 4.09 5.54
C GLY A 27 6.97 3.80 5.10
N SER A 28 7.15 3.05 4.01
CA SER A 28 8.44 2.70 3.42
C SER A 28 8.23 2.41 1.94
N ASP A 29 9.22 2.75 1.11
CA ASP A 29 9.32 2.36 -0.31
C ASP A 29 10.21 1.11 -0.52
N VAL A 30 10.95 0.70 0.52
CA VAL A 30 11.76 -0.52 0.52
C VAL A 30 10.90 -1.77 0.72
N GLY A 31 10.73 -2.57 -0.32
CA GLY A 31 9.87 -3.78 -0.30
C GLY A 31 10.19 -4.77 0.83
N GLN A 32 11.47 -5.00 1.16
CA GLN A 32 11.85 -5.89 2.26
C GLN A 32 11.37 -5.38 3.63
N ALA A 33 11.43 -4.08 3.87
CA ALA A 33 10.94 -3.46 5.11
C ALA A 33 9.41 -3.53 5.23
N ILE A 34 8.69 -3.50 4.10
CA ILE A 34 7.23 -3.70 4.05
C ILE A 34 6.90 -5.16 4.34
N GLN A 35 7.50 -6.10 3.61
CA GLN A 35 7.26 -7.54 3.79
C GLN A 35 7.55 -8.00 5.23
N ASN A 36 8.60 -7.47 5.87
CA ASN A 36 8.94 -7.80 7.25
C ASN A 36 7.88 -7.39 8.27
N ARG A 37 7.08 -6.34 7.98
CA ARG A 37 6.01 -5.85 8.86
C ARG A 37 4.65 -6.52 8.63
N ILE A 38 4.41 -7.10 7.46
CA ILE A 38 3.15 -7.79 7.15
C ILE A 38 3.09 -9.14 7.87
N LEU A 39 2.04 -9.37 8.66
CA LEU A 39 1.76 -10.65 9.31
C LEU A 39 0.65 -11.39 8.54
N ASP A 40 1.03 -12.25 7.61
CA ASP A 40 0.14 -13.00 6.72
C ASP A 40 0.31 -14.52 6.87
N PHE A 41 -0.39 -15.28 6.02
CA PHE A 41 -0.34 -16.74 5.97
C PHE A 41 1.10 -17.31 5.90
N LYS A 42 2.04 -16.61 5.25
CA LYS A 42 3.43 -17.07 5.12
C LYS A 42 4.16 -17.08 6.46
N LYS A 43 3.74 -16.24 7.41
CA LYS A 43 4.34 -16.17 8.75
C LYS A 43 3.52 -16.91 9.79
N ARG A 44 2.19 -16.92 9.65
CA ARG A 44 1.29 -17.67 10.52
C ARG A 44 0.12 -18.22 9.71
N SER A 45 -0.02 -19.54 9.69
CA SER A 45 -1.05 -20.24 8.92
C SER A 45 -2.48 -19.96 9.36
N ASP A 46 -2.69 -19.28 10.49
CA ASP A 46 -3.98 -18.81 11.00
C ASP A 46 -4.38 -17.42 10.46
N HIS A 47 -3.57 -16.81 9.59
CA HIS A 47 -3.82 -15.50 8.97
C HIS A 47 -4.13 -15.64 7.48
N ALA A 48 -4.90 -14.71 6.92
CA ALA A 48 -5.13 -14.64 5.48
C ALA A 48 -3.85 -14.31 4.69
N TYR A 49 -3.83 -14.63 3.38
CA TYR A 49 -2.79 -14.13 2.49
C TYR A 49 -2.95 -12.61 2.30
N VAL A 50 -1.84 -11.89 2.15
CA VAL A 50 -1.87 -10.44 1.86
C VAL A 50 -1.17 -10.16 0.55
N LYS A 51 -1.91 -9.60 -0.40
CA LYS A 51 -1.37 -9.08 -1.65
C LYS A 51 -1.05 -7.61 -1.46
N TRP A 52 0.23 -7.28 -1.22
CA TRP A 52 0.69 -5.93 -0.87
C TRP A 52 1.48 -5.23 -1.98
N ASN A 53 1.92 -5.97 -2.99
CA ASN A 53 2.68 -5.46 -4.13
C ASN A 53 1.80 -5.49 -5.39
N PRO A 54 1.68 -4.39 -6.18
CA PRO A 54 2.38 -3.10 -6.04
C PRO A 54 1.90 -2.23 -4.86
N PHE A 55 2.83 -1.48 -4.27
CA PHE A 55 2.60 -0.53 -3.17
C PHE A 55 2.95 0.91 -3.58
N LEU A 56 2.46 1.91 -2.83
CA LEU A 56 2.85 3.31 -3.08
C LEU A 56 4.29 3.54 -2.64
N ALA A 57 5.10 4.23 -3.45
CA ALA A 57 6.48 4.60 -3.07
C ALA A 57 6.52 5.79 -2.08
N CYS A 58 5.40 6.43 -1.81
CA CYS A 58 5.31 7.64 -1.01
C CYS A 58 3.87 7.90 -0.57
N ARG A 59 3.70 8.69 0.51
CA ARG A 59 2.38 8.97 1.10
C ARG A 59 1.53 9.90 0.25
N GLU A 60 2.17 10.88 -0.39
CA GLU A 60 1.46 11.95 -1.09
C GLU A 60 1.44 11.72 -2.59
N LEU A 61 0.32 12.09 -3.22
CA LEU A 61 0.15 12.09 -4.68
C LEU A 61 1.25 12.92 -5.39
N THR A 62 1.82 13.89 -4.69
CA THR A 62 2.92 14.75 -5.15
C THR A 62 4.23 14.02 -5.35
N CYS A 63 4.49 12.93 -4.61
CA CYS A 63 5.67 12.10 -4.79
C CYS A 63 5.41 10.92 -5.73
N ALA A 64 4.14 10.62 -6.03
CA ALA A 64 3.76 9.68 -7.09
C ALA A 64 3.91 10.34 -8.47
N GLN A 65 4.98 11.15 -8.66
CA GLN A 65 5.33 11.79 -9.91
C GLN A 65 5.59 10.69 -10.93
N ILE A 66 4.53 10.25 -11.59
CA ILE A 66 4.58 9.78 -12.95
C ILE A 66 5.34 10.88 -13.67
N GLN A 67 6.53 10.54 -14.17
CA GLN A 67 7.25 11.39 -15.11
C GLN A 67 6.32 11.59 -16.30
N LEU A 68 5.41 12.58 -16.23
CA LEU A 68 4.67 13.03 -17.39
C LEU A 68 5.74 13.54 -18.34
N PRO A 69 5.84 13.01 -19.56
CA PRO A 69 6.81 13.52 -20.51
C PRO A 69 6.46 14.98 -20.80
N ILE A 70 7.33 15.87 -20.34
CA ILE A 70 7.45 17.29 -20.70
C ILE A 70 6.29 18.19 -20.26
N GLN A 71 6.60 19.03 -19.26
CA GLN A 71 5.96 20.28 -18.82
C GLN A 71 4.58 20.61 -19.43
N THR A 72 3.50 20.21 -18.75
CA THR A 72 2.25 20.98 -18.84
C THR A 72 2.26 22.02 -17.72
N ILE A 73 2.67 23.25 -18.05
CA ILE A 73 2.49 24.39 -17.15
C ILE A 73 1.00 24.77 -17.22
N LEU A 74 0.23 24.39 -16.20
CA LEU A 74 -1.08 25.01 -15.98
C LEU A 74 -0.86 26.24 -15.08
N GLN A 75 -0.69 27.43 -15.66
CA GLN A 75 -0.64 28.67 -14.86
C GLN A 75 -2.06 29.01 -14.36
N MET A 76 -2.31 28.81 -13.06
CA MET A 76 -3.56 29.18 -12.40
C MET A 76 -3.54 30.63 -11.85
N ASN A 77 -3.03 31.60 -12.61
CA ASN A 77 -3.13 33.02 -12.25
C ASN A 77 -3.52 33.84 -13.49
N ARG A 78 -4.77 33.70 -13.91
CA ARG A 78 -5.44 34.72 -14.74
C ARG A 78 -6.57 35.29 -13.88
N PRO A 79 -6.54 36.57 -13.47
CA PRO A 79 -7.70 37.18 -12.86
C PRO A 79 -8.84 37.19 -13.89
N LEU A 80 -10.08 37.08 -13.38
CA LEU A 80 -11.31 37.19 -14.18
C LEU A 80 -11.34 38.52 -14.94
#